data_AF-A0A3D1X5K8-F1
#
_entry.id   AF-A0A3D1X5K8-F1
#
_cell.length_a   1.000
_cell.length_b   1.000
_cell.length_c   1.000
_cell.angle_alpha   90.00
_cell.angle_beta   90.00
_cell.angle_gamma   90.00
#
_symmetry.space_group_name_H-M   'P 1'
#
loop_
_entity.id
_entity.type
_entity.pdbx_description
1 polymer ?
#
loop_
_entity_poly.entity_id
_entity_poly.type
_entity_poly.pdbx_seq_one_letter_code
_entity_poly.pdbx_strand_id
1 'polypeptide(L)'
;MTKLKNWIWIGLVLVLSIGVSTILFKSAFFDISKFEELAPDFHYNAISMSAIIGGFLFTGISILISVIDKERIERLWNNSYLDSLYRPAFVGMIANIITIIVAFSLVFLDIPSKAEDIFVEIEIAALIIGVVFFAWCIKYLLFIISKLKTEK
;
A
#
# COMPACT_ATOMS: atom_id res chain seq x y z
N MET A 1 -15.46 -5.36 19.92
CA MET A 1 -16.29 -5.33 18.69
C MET A 1 -15.57 -4.67 17.49
N THR A 2 -14.24 -4.58 17.52
CA THR A 2 -13.41 -3.76 16.62
C THR A 2 -12.55 -4.59 15.64
N LYS A 3 -12.01 -5.74 16.09
CA LYS A 3 -11.10 -6.59 15.28
C LYS A 3 -11.72 -7.12 13.99
N LEU A 4 -12.89 -7.77 14.08
CA LEU A 4 -13.55 -8.40 12.92
C LEU A 4 -14.01 -7.35 11.90
N LYS A 5 -14.62 -6.26 12.39
CA LYS A 5 -15.03 -5.13 11.55
C LYS A 5 -13.84 -4.54 10.79
N ASN A 6 -12.69 -4.37 11.46
CA ASN A 6 -11.50 -3.85 10.82
C ASN A 6 -10.98 -4.79 9.71
N TRP A 7 -10.93 -6.10 9.95
CA TRP A 7 -10.56 -7.08 8.92
C TRP A 7 -11.51 -7.06 7.72
N ILE A 8 -12.82 -6.97 7.95
CA ILE A 8 -13.82 -6.84 6.88
C ILE A 8 -13.55 -5.59 6.04
N TRP A 9 -13.28 -4.45 6.67
CA TRP A 9 -12.98 -3.20 5.96
C TRP A 9 -11.69 -3.26 5.15
N ILE A 10 -10.63 -3.87 5.70
CA ILE A 10 -9.36 -4.09 4.99
C ILE A 10 -9.60 -4.99 3.78
N GLY A 11 -10.29 -6.12 3.97
CA GLY A 11 -10.62 -7.04 2.90
C GLY A 11 -11.47 -6.38 1.82
N LEU A 12 -12.47 -5.59 2.20
CA LEU A 12 -13.32 -4.86 1.27
C LEU A 12 -12.52 -3.88 0.43
N VAL A 13 -11.64 -3.07 1.04
CA VAL A 13 -10.83 -2.11 0.28
C VAL A 13 -9.75 -2.80 -0.56
N LEU A 14 -9.19 -3.92 -0.09
CA LEU A 14 -8.29 -4.73 -0.91
C LEU A 14 -9.02 -5.24 -2.18
N VAL A 15 -10.21 -5.82 -2.03
CA VAL A 15 -11.02 -6.32 -3.15
C VAL A 15 -11.42 -5.18 -4.08
N LEU A 16 -11.79 -4.01 -3.55
CA LEU A 16 -12.08 -2.84 -4.38
C LEU A 16 -10.85 -2.37 -5.16
N SER A 17 -9.67 -2.30 -4.52
CA SER A 17 -8.43 -1.92 -5.22
C SER A 17 -8.09 -2.90 -6.34
N ILE A 18 -8.20 -4.21 -6.09
CA ILE A 18 -8.00 -5.24 -7.13
C ILE A 18 -9.03 -5.11 -8.25
N GLY A 19 -10.30 -4.87 -7.90
CA GLY A 19 -11.38 -4.67 -8.87
C GLY A 19 -11.14 -3.44 -9.75
N VAL A 20 -10.72 -2.33 -9.16
CA VAL A 20 -10.36 -1.10 -9.90
C VAL A 20 -9.19 -1.37 -10.84
N SER A 21 -8.13 -2.05 -10.39
CA SER A 21 -7.00 -2.42 -11.26
C SER A 21 -7.46 -3.32 -12.42
N THR A 22 -8.32 -4.31 -12.15
CA THR A 22 -8.84 -5.21 -13.19
C THR A 22 -9.70 -4.46 -14.23
N ILE A 23 -10.52 -3.49 -13.78
CA ILE A 23 -11.32 -2.65 -14.68
C ILE A 23 -10.41 -1.77 -15.53
N LEU A 24 -9.34 -1.22 -14.92
CA LEU A 24 -8.35 -0.40 -15.60
C LEU A 24 -7.69 -1.18 -16.76
N PHE A 25 -7.21 -2.40 -16.49
CA PHE A 25 -6.57 -3.25 -17.51
C PHE A 25 -7.53 -3.71 -18.62
N LYS A 26 -8.84 -3.81 -18.35
CA LYS A 26 -9.85 -4.12 -19.36
C LYS A 26 -10.37 -2.90 -20.12
N SER A 27 -10.00 -1.70 -19.72
CA SER A 27 -10.52 -0.47 -20.34
C SER A 27 -9.82 -0.22 -21.68
N ALA A 28 -10.56 0.24 -22.68
CA ALA A 28 -10.00 0.62 -23.97
C ALA A 28 -9.04 1.83 -23.91
N PHE A 29 -8.92 2.46 -22.73
CA PHE A 29 -8.05 3.61 -22.48
C PHE A 29 -6.69 3.21 -21.89
N PHE A 30 -6.51 1.94 -21.52
CA PHE A 30 -5.27 1.46 -20.91
C PHE A 30 -4.64 0.40 -21.80
N ASP A 31 -3.53 0.76 -22.44
CA ASP A 31 -2.81 -0.10 -23.37
C ASP A 31 -1.37 -0.27 -22.86
N ILE A 32 -1.08 -1.46 -22.33
CA ILE A 32 0.22 -1.81 -21.74
C ILE A 32 1.33 -1.71 -22.79
N SER A 33 1.03 -2.05 -24.05
CA SER A 33 2.01 -2.03 -25.13
C SER A 33 2.54 -0.62 -25.46
N LYS A 34 1.73 0.42 -25.19
CA LYS A 34 2.14 1.82 -25.34
C LYS A 34 2.87 2.35 -24.11
N PHE A 35 2.75 1.65 -22.99
CA PHE A 35 3.24 2.12 -21.71
C PHE A 35 4.77 2.09 -21.63
N GLU A 36 5.39 1.02 -22.14
CA GLU A 36 6.86 0.90 -22.23
C GLU A 36 7.48 1.95 -23.17
N GLU A 37 6.82 2.24 -24.30
CA GLU A 37 7.33 3.24 -25.26
C GLU A 37 7.24 4.67 -24.72
N LEU A 38 6.17 5.00 -24.00
CA LEU A 38 5.91 6.35 -23.50
C LEU A 38 6.57 6.65 -22.15
N ALA A 39 6.88 5.63 -21.35
CA ALA A 39 7.42 5.79 -19.99
C ALA A 39 8.58 4.81 -19.71
N PRO A 40 9.75 4.98 -20.35
CA PRO A 40 10.89 4.07 -20.21
C PRO A 40 11.42 3.99 -18.77
N ASP A 41 11.24 5.06 -17.99
CA ASP A 41 11.67 5.12 -16.58
C ASP A 41 10.61 4.62 -15.59
N PHE A 42 9.49 4.06 -16.07
CA PHE A 42 8.36 3.71 -15.21
C PHE A 42 8.76 2.75 -14.08
N HIS A 43 9.43 1.64 -14.40
CA HIS A 43 9.81 0.65 -13.39
C HIS A 43 10.76 1.23 -12.34
N TYR A 44 11.71 2.09 -12.75
CA TYR A 44 12.60 2.79 -11.81
C TYR A 44 11.82 3.76 -10.91
N ASN A 45 10.86 4.48 -11.48
CA ASN A 45 9.99 5.37 -10.72
C ASN A 45 9.07 4.60 -9.76
N ALA A 46 8.55 3.44 -10.18
CA ALA A 46 7.76 2.55 -9.34
C ALA A 46 8.59 2.04 -8.15
N ILE A 47 9.84 1.61 -8.38
CA ILE A 47 10.78 1.24 -7.32
C ILE A 47 10.98 2.41 -6.34
N SER A 48 11.32 3.60 -6.86
CA SER A 48 11.59 4.79 -6.05
C SER A 48 10.39 5.19 -5.19
N MET A 49 9.20 5.31 -5.82
CA MET A 49 7.97 5.67 -5.14
C MET A 49 7.59 4.63 -4.08
N SER A 50 7.67 3.33 -4.41
CA SER A 50 7.36 2.26 -3.48
C SER A 50 8.35 2.17 -2.33
N ALA A 51 9.64 2.45 -2.56
CA ALA A 51 10.63 2.53 -1.49
C ALA A 51 10.33 3.68 -0.52
N ILE A 52 9.91 4.86 -1.03
CA ILE A 52 9.52 6.01 -0.20
C ILE A 52 8.29 5.68 0.63
N ILE A 53 7.21 5.19 0.01
CA ILE A 53 5.95 4.86 0.70
C ILE A 53 6.17 3.73 1.71
N GLY A 54 6.81 2.64 1.27
CA GLY A 54 7.13 1.50 2.12
C GLY A 54 8.00 1.90 3.31
N GLY A 55 9.02 2.73 3.08
CA GLY A 55 9.88 3.29 4.13
C GLY A 55 9.10 4.15 5.14
N PHE A 56 8.22 5.04 4.67
CA PHE A 56 7.40 5.87 5.57
C PHE A 56 6.47 5.03 6.43
N LEU A 57 5.79 4.04 5.83
CA LEU A 57 4.92 3.12 6.56
C LEU A 57 5.72 2.31 7.59
N PHE A 58 6.87 1.77 7.21
CA PHE A 58 7.76 1.04 8.12
C PHE A 58 8.18 1.91 9.30
N THR A 59 8.69 3.12 9.05
CA THR A 59 9.10 4.05 10.11
C THR A 59 7.94 4.37 11.06
N GLY A 60 6.74 4.65 10.54
CA GLY A 60 5.57 4.94 11.36
C GLY A 60 5.20 3.78 12.30
N ILE A 61 5.28 2.55 11.80
CA ILE A 61 5.00 1.34 12.58
C ILE A 61 6.11 1.05 13.59
N SER A 62 7.37 1.22 13.22
CA SER A 62 8.50 1.06 14.14
C SER A 62 8.41 2.03 15.31
N ILE A 63 8.04 3.29 15.08
CA ILE A 63 7.81 4.26 16.15
C ILE A 63 6.68 3.78 17.06
N LEU A 64 5.54 3.37 16.50
CA LEU A 64 4.41 2.89 17.29
C LEU A 64 4.77 1.70 18.19
N ILE A 65 5.53 0.74 17.66
CA ILE A 65 6.00 -0.43 18.40
C ILE A 65 7.02 -0.02 19.47
N SER A 66 7.91 0.93 19.18
CA SER A 66 8.94 1.37 20.14
C SER A 66 8.39 2.01 21.42
N VAL A 67 7.15 2.53 21.37
CA VAL A 67 6.46 3.17 22.51
C VAL A 67 5.32 2.32 23.06
N ILE A 68 5.25 1.04 22.68
CA ILE A 68 4.19 0.12 23.13
C ILE A 68 4.25 -0.16 24.64
N ASP A 69 5.43 0.03 25.25
CA ASP A 69 5.70 -0.09 26.68
C ASP A 69 4.97 0.96 27.53
N LYS A 70 4.46 2.04 26.91
CA LYS A 70 3.70 3.05 27.62
C LYS A 70 2.29 2.54 27.89
N GLU A 71 1.88 2.52 29.16
CA GLU A 71 0.56 2.03 29.62
C GLU A 71 -0.63 2.53 28.77
N ARG A 72 -0.60 3.80 28.34
CA ARG A 72 -1.65 4.37 27.49
C ARG A 72 -1.70 3.70 26.11
N ILE A 73 -0.56 3.46 25.49
CA ILE A 73 -0.44 2.83 24.16
C ILE A 73 -0.71 1.33 24.26
N GLU A 74 -0.17 0.67 25.28
CA GLU A 74 -0.43 -0.73 25.58
C GLU A 74 -1.93 -1.02 25.71
N ARG A 75 -2.65 -0.17 26.46
CA ARG A 75 -4.10 -0.27 26.59
C ARG A 75 -4.82 -0.10 25.26
N LEU A 76 -4.37 0.80 24.38
CA LEU A 76 -4.97 1.00 23.05
C LEU A 76 -4.70 -0.19 22.12
N TRP A 77 -3.51 -0.78 22.22
CA TRP A 77 -3.12 -1.99 21.51
C TRP A 77 -3.97 -3.19 21.94
N ASN A 78 -4.04 -3.44 23.25
CA ASN A 78 -4.79 -4.56 23.82
C ASN A 78 -6.29 -4.48 23.50
N ASN A 79 -6.84 -3.27 23.42
CA ASN A 79 -8.24 -3.04 23.05
C ASN A 79 -8.47 -2.84 21.53
N SER A 80 -7.45 -3.09 20.69
CA SER A 80 -7.57 -3.13 19.22
C SER A 80 -7.94 -1.79 18.56
N TYR A 81 -7.64 -0.67 19.22
CA TYR A 81 -7.86 0.65 18.64
C TYR A 81 -6.81 0.97 17.56
N LEU A 82 -5.59 0.47 17.74
CA LEU A 82 -4.47 0.68 16.82
C LEU A 82 -4.53 -0.20 15.57
N ASP A 83 -5.38 -1.23 15.54
CA ASP A 83 -5.58 -2.14 14.40
C ASP A 83 -5.88 -1.40 13.10
N SER A 84 -6.62 -0.29 13.20
CA SER A 84 -6.99 0.55 12.07
C SER A 84 -5.86 1.41 11.49
N LEU A 85 -4.73 1.48 12.18
CA LEU A 85 -3.51 2.12 11.70
C LEU A 85 -2.48 1.07 11.27
N TYR A 86 -2.17 0.09 12.15
CA TYR A 86 -1.04 -0.80 11.90
C TYR A 86 -1.32 -1.83 10.80
N ARG A 87 -2.53 -2.41 10.72
CA ARG A 87 -2.84 -3.43 9.71
C ARG A 87 -2.88 -2.86 8.29
N PRO A 88 -3.55 -1.71 8.03
CA PRO A 88 -3.46 -1.07 6.72
C PRO A 88 -2.01 -0.73 6.33
N ALA A 89 -1.20 -0.28 7.28
CA ALA A 89 0.21 0.02 7.03
C ALA A 89 1.00 -1.23 6.62
N PHE A 90 0.78 -2.38 7.27
CA PHE A 90 1.40 -3.65 6.86
C PHE A 90 0.97 -4.08 5.45
N VAL A 91 -0.32 -3.97 5.12
CA VAL A 91 -0.80 -4.30 3.76
C VAL A 91 -0.14 -3.39 2.72
N GLY A 92 -0.08 -2.08 2.99
CA GLY A 92 0.61 -1.12 2.15
C GLY A 92 2.11 -1.42 2.00
N MET A 93 2.80 -1.78 3.09
CA MET A 93 4.21 -2.18 3.03
C MET A 93 4.42 -3.41 2.15
N ILE A 94 3.61 -4.46 2.32
CA ILE A 94 3.72 -5.69 1.52
C ILE A 94 3.50 -5.37 0.04
N ALA A 95 2.49 -4.56 -0.29
CA ALA A 95 2.21 -4.17 -1.67
C ALA A 95 3.37 -3.38 -2.31
N ASN A 96 4.01 -2.48 -1.56
CA ASN A 96 5.19 -1.76 -2.04
C ASN A 96 6.42 -2.67 -2.21
N ILE A 97 6.62 -3.65 -1.31
CA ILE A 97 7.68 -4.65 -1.46
C ILE A 97 7.45 -5.50 -2.72
N ILE A 98 6.21 -5.94 -2.97
CA ILE A 98 5.84 -6.66 -4.19
C ILE A 98 6.15 -5.81 -5.43
N THR A 99 5.77 -4.53 -5.42
CA THR A 99 6.05 -3.60 -6.52
C THR A 99 7.56 -3.54 -6.80
N ILE A 100 8.39 -3.35 -5.76
CA ILE A 100 9.85 -3.31 -5.90
C ILE A 100 10.41 -4.61 -6.50
N ILE A 101 9.96 -5.78 -6.00
CA ILE A 101 10.44 -7.08 -6.48
C ILE A 101 10.07 -7.29 -7.95
N VAL A 102 8.84 -6.96 -8.33
CA VAL A 102 8.34 -7.15 -9.70
C VAL A 102 9.01 -6.18 -10.66
N ALA A 103 9.08 -4.89 -10.30
CA ALA A 103 9.78 -3.86 -11.08
C ALA A 103 11.26 -4.21 -11.29
N PHE A 104 11.94 -4.68 -10.24
CA PHE A 104 13.32 -5.15 -10.34
C PHE A 104 13.43 -6.36 -11.27
N SER A 105 12.47 -7.30 -11.20
CA SER A 105 12.46 -8.45 -12.09
C SER A 105 12.29 -8.05 -13.55
N LEU A 106 11.39 -7.11 -13.85
CA LEU A 106 11.17 -6.57 -15.20
C LEU A 106 12.41 -5.86 -15.76
N VAL A 107 13.14 -5.13 -14.92
CA VAL A 107 14.33 -4.38 -15.36
C VAL A 107 15.56 -5.28 -15.56
N PHE A 108 15.76 -6.27 -14.70
CA PHE A 108 17.03 -7.00 -14.61
C PHE A 108 16.98 -8.45 -15.14
N LEU A 109 15.80 -9.01 -15.39
CA LEU A 109 15.65 -10.37 -15.91
C LEU A 109 15.10 -10.34 -17.34
N ASP A 110 15.62 -11.23 -18.18
CA ASP A 110 15.12 -11.42 -19.54
C ASP A 110 13.84 -12.28 -19.51
N ILE A 111 12.70 -11.63 -19.34
CA ILE A 111 11.39 -12.27 -19.16
C ILE A 111 10.72 -12.42 -20.54
N PRO A 112 10.13 -13.59 -20.87
CA PRO A 112 9.41 -13.74 -22.14
C PRO A 112 8.19 -12.81 -22.19
N SER A 113 7.92 -12.22 -23.36
CA SER A 113 6.89 -11.18 -23.57
C SER A 113 5.50 -11.49 -23.00
N LYS A 114 5.04 -12.76 -23.04
CA LYS A 114 3.75 -13.14 -22.43
C LYS A 114 3.72 -13.04 -20.90
N ALA A 115 4.87 -13.20 -20.25
CA ALA A 115 5.00 -13.07 -18.81
C ALA A 115 5.29 -11.62 -18.40
N GLU A 116 5.92 -10.83 -19.28
CA GLU A 116 6.18 -9.41 -19.08
C GLU A 116 4.88 -8.62 -18.85
N ASP A 117 3.87 -8.77 -19.72
CA ASP A 117 2.55 -8.14 -19.57
C ASP A 117 1.94 -8.42 -18.19
N ILE A 118 2.00 -9.68 -17.74
CA ILE A 118 1.46 -10.11 -16.44
C ILE A 118 2.22 -9.45 -15.29
N PHE A 119 3.55 -9.35 -15.40
CA PHE A 119 4.37 -8.70 -14.38
C PHE A 119 4.07 -7.21 -14.31
N VAL A 120 3.89 -6.53 -15.45
CA VAL A 120 3.48 -5.12 -15.49
C VAL A 120 2.10 -4.92 -14.85
N GLU A 121 1.13 -5.79 -15.14
CA GLU A 121 -0.18 -5.76 -14.48
C GLU A 121 -0.07 -5.93 -12.95
N ILE A 122 0.77 -6.88 -12.50
CA ILE A 122 1.00 -7.11 -11.07
C ILE A 122 1.68 -5.89 -10.43
N GLU A 123 2.68 -5.29 -11.08
CA GLU A 123 3.38 -4.10 -10.62
C GLU A 123 2.40 -2.94 -10.40
N ILE A 124 1.60 -2.63 -11.42
CA ILE A 124 0.61 -1.54 -11.37
C ILE A 124 -0.45 -1.82 -10.30
N ALA A 125 -0.95 -3.05 -10.23
CA ALA A 125 -1.95 -3.42 -9.23
C ALA A 125 -1.40 -3.31 -7.81
N ALA A 126 -0.18 -3.79 -7.57
CA ALA A 126 0.51 -3.68 -6.28
C ALA A 126 0.79 -2.22 -5.91
N LEU A 127 1.19 -1.39 -6.88
CA LEU A 127 1.39 0.05 -6.69
C LEU A 127 0.10 0.75 -6.28
N ILE A 128 -1.02 0.49 -6.98
CA ILE A 128 -2.34 1.03 -6.64
C ILE A 128 -2.74 0.63 -5.21
N ILE A 129 -2.59 -0.64 -4.85
CA ILE A 129 -2.87 -1.13 -3.49
C ILE A 129 -1.99 -0.38 -2.49
N GLY A 130 -0.68 -0.26 -2.75
CA GLY A 130 0.26 0.47 -1.92
C GLY A 130 -0.17 1.91 -1.65
N VAL A 131 -0.57 2.64 -2.70
CA VAL A 131 -1.03 4.03 -2.61
C VAL A 131 -2.35 4.15 -1.84
N VAL A 132 -3.33 3.28 -2.11
CA VAL A 132 -4.64 3.29 -1.42
C VAL A 132 -4.47 3.05 0.08
N PHE A 133 -3.66 2.07 0.46
CA PHE A 133 -3.42 1.76 1.88
C PHE A 133 -2.58 2.85 2.56
N PHE A 134 -1.64 3.48 1.85
CA PHE A 134 -0.92 4.64 2.35
C PHE A 134 -1.86 5.84 2.61
N ALA A 135 -2.75 6.15 1.66
CA ALA A 135 -3.75 7.19 1.81
C ALA A 135 -4.71 6.91 2.98
N TRP A 136 -5.06 5.64 3.22
CA TRP A 136 -5.81 5.24 4.41
C TRP A 136 -5.07 5.62 5.70
N CYS A 137 -3.79 5.27 5.81
CA CYS A 137 -2.98 5.62 6.99
C CYS A 137 -2.91 7.13 7.20
N ILE A 138 -2.74 7.93 6.13
CA ILE A 138 -2.77 9.40 6.21
C ILE A 138 -4.11 9.89 6.75
N LYS A 139 -5.23 9.39 6.21
CA LYS A 139 -6.58 9.78 6.66
C LYS A 139 -6.75 9.53 8.17
N TYR A 140 -6.28 8.37 8.65
CA TYR A 140 -6.38 8.03 10.07
C TYR A 140 -5.47 8.90 10.94
N LEU A 141 -4.26 9.21 10.48
CA LEU A 141 -3.34 10.11 11.16
C LEU A 141 -3.94 11.53 11.29
N LEU A 142 -4.49 12.08 10.20
CA LEU A 142 -5.17 13.38 10.21
C LEU A 142 -6.35 13.40 11.19
N PHE A 143 -7.14 12.32 11.22
CA PHE A 143 -8.22 12.17 12.19
C PHE A 143 -7.71 12.23 13.63
N ILE A 144 -6.64 11.50 13.97
CA ILE A 144 -6.02 11.56 15.31
C ILE A 144 -5.55 12.98 15.63
N ILE A 145 -4.82 13.64 14.73
CA ILE A 145 -4.30 15.00 14.93
C ILE A 145 -5.44 15.99 15.19
N SER A 146 -6.53 15.90 14.42
CA SER A 146 -7.70 16.74 14.61
C SER A 146 -8.31 16.58 16.01
N LYS A 147 -8.41 15.34 16.51
CA LYS A 147 -8.92 15.07 17.86
C LYS A 147 -8.02 15.66 18.94
N LEU A 148 -6.70 15.50 18.81
CA LEU A 148 -5.74 16.09 19.74
C LEU A 148 -5.79 17.62 19.77
N LYS A 149 -6.07 18.27 18.64
CA LYS A 149 -6.22 19.73 18.57
C LYS A 149 -7.52 20.23 19.23
N THR A 150 -8.56 19.40 19.31
CA THR A 150 -9.86 19.78 19.87
C THR A 150 -9.95 19.55 21.39
N GLU A 151 -9.01 18.79 21.98
CA GLU A 151 -8.91 18.55 23.42
C GLU A 151 -8.03 19.59 24.16
N LYS A 152 -7.58 20.64 23.46
CA LYS A 152 -6.94 21.82 24.05
C LYS A 152 -7.93 22.98 24.11
#